data_AF-A0A7M4A0Q4-F1
#
_entry.id   AF-A0A7M4A0Q4-F1
#
_cell.length_a   1.000
_cell.length_b   1.000
_cell.length_c   1.000
_cell.angle_alpha   90.00
_cell.angle_beta   90.00
_cell.angle_gamma   90.00
#
_symmetry.space_group_name_H-M   'P 1'
#
loop_
_entity.id
_entity.type
_entity.pdbx_description
1 polymer ?
#
loop_
_entity_poly.entity_id
_entity_poly.type
_entity_poly.pdbx_seq_one_letter_code
_entity_poly.pdbx_strand_id
1 'polypeptide(L)'
;MNKESLFWLVVTLAALGGLAYLLGVSDGEPPFNTADERHALANECIGSHGNLAEHYHATVRISVLNEIIDVPDDVGLNDRGCSMRPLHTHDSTGKIHLEFAESGVEAPLEAFFDIWGKHMDSTGFDDHRIDASHEFLMFVTEEGGERTQVSTFEEHIVKDGQLIELVYRSIE
;
A
#
# COMPACT_ATOMS: atom_id res chain seq x y z
N MET A 1 3.42 -15.32 -55.56
CA MET A 1 2.61 -14.76 -54.47
C MET A 1 1.50 -13.92 -55.08
N ASN A 2 0.23 -14.18 -54.78
CA ASN A 2 -0.88 -13.38 -55.32
C ASN A 2 -0.96 -12.03 -54.58
N LYS A 3 -1.65 -11.05 -55.18
CA LYS A 3 -1.77 -9.69 -54.63
C LYS A 3 -2.34 -9.68 -53.20
N GLU A 4 -3.23 -10.61 -52.90
CA GLU A 4 -3.83 -10.79 -51.58
C GLU A 4 -2.81 -11.27 -50.55
N SER A 5 -1.99 -12.27 -50.89
CA SER A 5 -0.95 -12.78 -50.00
C SER A 5 0.15 -11.74 -49.76
N LEU A 6 0.45 -10.89 -50.75
CA LEU A 6 1.36 -9.75 -50.58
C LEU A 6 0.75 -8.67 -49.67
N PHE A 7 -0.55 -8.38 -49.80
CA PHE A 7 -1.25 -7.43 -48.95
C PHE A 7 -1.24 -7.88 -47.48
N TRP A 8 -1.62 -9.13 -47.21
CA TRP A 8 -1.62 -9.67 -45.84
C TRP A 8 -0.22 -9.72 -45.23
N LEU A 9 0.82 -10.05 -46.01
CA LEU A 9 2.21 -10.01 -45.55
C LEU A 9 2.60 -8.61 -45.05
N VAL A 10 2.26 -7.55 -45.80
CA VAL A 10 2.58 -6.17 -45.45
C VAL A 10 1.84 -5.74 -44.17
N VAL A 11 0.57 -6.10 -44.04
CA VAL A 11 -0.24 -5.81 -42.84
C VAL A 11 0.37 -6.49 -41.60
N THR A 12 0.74 -7.76 -41.71
CA THR A 12 1.38 -8.49 -40.59
C THR A 12 2.73 -7.88 -40.22
N LEU A 13 3.58 -7.54 -41.19
CA LEU A 13 4.86 -6.89 -40.92
C LEU A 13 4.71 -5.51 -40.27
N ALA A 14 3.72 -4.72 -40.71
CA ALA A 14 3.40 -3.44 -40.09
C ALA A 14 2.88 -3.60 -38.66
N ALA A 15 2.00 -4.57 -38.41
CA ALA A 15 1.50 -4.88 -37.07
C ALA A 15 2.61 -5.36 -36.14
N LEU A 16 3.51 -6.24 -36.61
CA LEU A 16 4.67 -6.70 -35.85
C LEU A 16 5.65 -5.57 -35.58
N GLY A 17 5.89 -4.68 -36.55
CA GLY A 17 6.73 -3.49 -36.37
C GLY A 17 6.13 -2.51 -35.35
N GLY A 18 4.81 -2.30 -35.40
CA GLY A 18 4.07 -1.49 -34.43
C GLY A 18 4.13 -2.09 -33.02
N LEU A 19 3.92 -3.39 -32.88
CA LEU A 19 4.04 -4.10 -31.61
C LEU A 19 5.47 -4.04 -31.05
N ALA A 20 6.48 -4.24 -31.90
CA ALA A 20 7.89 -4.14 -31.50
C ALA A 20 8.27 -2.72 -31.05
N TYR A 21 7.72 -1.69 -31.70
CA TYR A 21 7.89 -0.30 -31.27
C TYR A 21 7.22 -0.04 -29.92
N LEU A 22 5.98 -0.50 -29.72
CA LEU A 22 5.27 -0.35 -28.44
C LEU A 22 6.00 -1.08 -27.30
N LEU A 23 6.50 -2.29 -27.55
CA LEU A 23 7.31 -3.04 -26.58
C LEU A 23 8.66 -2.38 -26.31
N GLY A 24 9.27 -1.72 -27.30
CA GLY A 24 10.52 -0.98 -27.13
C GLY A 24 10.39 0.40 -26.49
N VAL A 25 9.17 0.95 -26.42
CA VAL A 25 8.85 2.21 -25.71
C VAL A 25 8.47 1.95 -24.26
N SER A 26 8.05 0.73 -23.90
CA SER A 26 7.88 0.33 -22.50
C SER A 26 9.27 0.18 -21.86
N ASP A 27 9.57 1.05 -20.91
CA ASP A 27 10.78 1.04 -20.09
C ASP A 27 10.80 -0.13 -19.10
N GLY A 28 9.68 -0.82 -18.90
CA GLY A 28 9.60 -2.11 -18.18
C GLY A 28 9.89 -2.02 -16.68
N GLU A 29 10.14 -0.82 -16.16
CA GLU A 29 10.32 -0.60 -14.74
C GLU A 29 8.97 -0.70 -14.03
N PRO A 30 8.91 -1.36 -12.86
CA PRO A 30 7.70 -1.37 -12.06
C PRO A 30 7.32 0.06 -11.67
N PRO A 31 6.02 0.32 -11.39
CA PRO A 31 5.63 1.62 -10.88
C PRO A 31 6.41 1.94 -9.60
N PHE A 32 6.67 3.22 -9.37
CA PHE A 32 7.25 3.69 -8.11
C PHE A 32 6.47 3.13 -6.91
N ASN A 33 7.22 2.66 -5.91
CA ASN A 33 6.69 2.13 -4.66
C ASN A 33 7.26 2.92 -3.48
N THR A 34 6.38 3.44 -2.62
CA THR A 34 6.81 4.24 -1.46
C THR A 34 7.60 3.41 -0.45
N ALA A 35 7.32 2.10 -0.37
CA ALA A 35 8.01 1.18 0.53
C ALA A 35 9.48 0.89 0.13
N ASP A 36 9.94 1.37 -1.02
CA ASP A 36 11.36 1.30 -1.40
C ASP A 36 12.21 2.26 -0.56
N GLU A 37 11.64 3.39 -0.14
CA GLU A 37 12.27 4.40 0.73
C GLU A 37 11.55 4.48 2.08
N ARG A 38 11.77 3.45 2.91
CA ARG A 38 11.07 3.28 4.18
C ARG A 38 11.28 4.43 5.17
N HIS A 39 10.20 4.88 5.81
CA HIS A 39 10.21 5.75 6.97
C HIS A 39 11.12 5.21 8.09
N ALA A 40 11.69 6.10 8.91
CA ALA A 40 12.65 5.73 9.95
C ALA A 40 12.08 4.68 10.93
N LEU A 41 10.82 4.87 11.37
CA LEU A 41 10.14 3.93 12.29
C LEU A 41 10.01 2.53 11.70
N ALA A 42 9.85 2.39 10.38
CA ALA A 42 9.77 1.10 9.73
C ALA A 42 11.09 0.31 9.88
N ASN A 43 12.22 1.00 10.05
CA ASN A 43 13.53 0.38 10.22
C ASN A 43 13.90 0.10 11.68
N GLU A 44 13.11 0.57 12.64
CA GLU A 44 13.35 0.30 14.06
C GLU A 44 13.10 -1.17 14.41
N CYS A 45 13.71 -1.61 15.51
CA CYS A 45 13.57 -2.97 16.00
C CYS A 45 13.32 -2.97 17.50
N ILE A 46 12.08 -3.28 17.90
CA ILE A 46 11.70 -3.44 19.31
C ILE A 46 12.02 -4.85 19.82
N GLY A 47 12.07 -5.82 18.90
CA GLY A 47 12.58 -7.17 19.12
C GLY A 47 11.69 -8.09 19.97
N SER A 48 10.86 -7.54 20.86
CA SER A 48 9.89 -8.25 21.70
C SER A 48 8.86 -7.27 22.30
N HIS A 49 7.81 -7.78 22.94
CA HIS A 49 6.81 -6.97 23.65
C HIS A 49 7.31 -6.39 24.99
N GLY A 50 8.62 -6.35 25.23
CA GLY A 50 9.24 -5.98 26.51
C GLY A 50 9.77 -4.54 26.52
N ASN A 51 9.78 -3.92 27.70
CA ASN A 51 10.30 -2.56 27.93
C ASN A 51 9.65 -1.48 27.05
N LEU A 52 8.35 -1.61 26.79
CA LEU A 52 7.57 -0.64 26.03
C LEU A 52 7.08 0.49 26.94
N ALA A 53 7.20 1.72 26.47
CA ALA A 53 6.60 2.89 27.10
C ALA A 53 5.16 3.11 26.61
N GLU A 54 4.87 2.74 25.36
CA GLU A 54 3.54 2.82 24.75
C GLU A 54 3.22 1.54 23.98
N HIS A 55 1.98 1.11 24.10
CA HIS A 55 1.41 0.01 23.33
C HIS A 55 -0.08 0.30 23.11
N TYR A 56 -0.46 0.48 21.86
CA TYR A 56 -1.84 0.69 21.45
C TYR A 56 -2.16 -0.04 20.15
N HIS A 57 -3.43 -0.01 19.75
CA HIS A 57 -3.89 -0.71 18.56
C HIS A 57 -4.69 0.19 17.63
N ALA A 58 -4.56 -0.05 16.33
CA ALA A 58 -5.45 0.49 15.31
C ALA A 58 -5.88 -0.65 14.37
N THR A 59 -6.91 -0.43 13.56
CA THR A 59 -7.33 -1.39 12.53
C THR A 59 -7.31 -0.72 11.17
N VAL A 60 -6.66 -1.34 10.20
CA VAL A 60 -6.70 -0.94 8.79
C VAL A 60 -7.60 -1.88 8.01
N ARG A 61 -8.49 -1.33 7.19
CA ARG A 61 -9.28 -2.06 6.20
C ARG A 61 -9.05 -1.47 4.84
N ILE A 62 -8.83 -2.32 3.86
CA ILE A 62 -8.52 -1.91 2.50
C ILE A 62 -9.57 -2.51 1.59
N SER A 63 -10.14 -1.68 0.72
CA SER A 63 -10.98 -2.14 -0.36
C SER A 63 -10.47 -1.62 -1.70
N VAL A 64 -10.38 -2.53 -2.66
CA VAL A 64 -10.00 -2.23 -4.04
C VAL A 64 -11.13 -2.73 -4.93
N LEU A 65 -11.76 -1.82 -5.67
CA LEU A 65 -12.84 -2.14 -6.61
C LEU A 65 -13.96 -2.98 -5.96
N ASN A 66 -14.34 -2.61 -4.73
CA ASN A 66 -15.34 -3.27 -3.89
C ASN A 66 -14.95 -4.67 -3.37
N GLU A 67 -13.72 -5.13 -3.61
CA GLU A 67 -13.16 -6.32 -2.98
C GLU A 67 -12.38 -5.92 -1.73
N ILE A 68 -12.46 -6.73 -0.68
CA ILE A 68 -11.66 -6.52 0.54
C ILE A 68 -10.29 -7.14 0.34
N ILE A 69 -9.24 -6.37 0.65
CA ILE A 69 -7.86 -6.86 0.67
C ILE A 69 -7.50 -7.20 2.11
N ASP A 70 -7.15 -8.45 2.34
CA ASP A 70 -6.67 -8.91 3.64
C ASP A 70 -5.29 -8.30 3.94
N VAL A 71 -5.16 -7.73 5.14
CA VAL A 71 -3.85 -7.43 5.71
C VAL A 71 -3.29 -8.75 6.23
N PRO A 72 -2.09 -9.19 5.83
CA PRO A 72 -1.53 -10.46 6.30
C PRO A 72 -1.33 -10.49 7.81
N ASP A 73 -1.31 -11.70 8.35
CA ASP A 73 -0.67 -11.96 9.63
C ASP A 73 0.85 -11.74 9.53
N ASP A 74 1.49 -11.60 10.69
CA ASP A 74 2.95 -11.50 10.84
C ASP A 74 3.64 -10.37 10.06
N VAL A 75 2.91 -9.33 9.62
CA VAL A 75 3.53 -8.13 9.04
C VAL A 75 4.43 -7.52 10.10
N GLY A 76 5.70 -7.27 9.77
CA GLY A 76 6.68 -6.73 10.70
C GLY A 76 7.29 -7.74 11.68
N LEU A 77 6.92 -9.02 11.60
CA LEU A 77 7.62 -10.08 12.31
C LEU A 77 8.73 -10.67 11.44
N ASN A 78 9.91 -10.89 12.02
CA ASN A 78 11.11 -11.37 11.31
C ASN A 78 11.49 -10.55 10.05
N ASP A 79 11.12 -9.27 10.01
CA ASP A 79 11.39 -8.37 8.88
C ASP A 79 12.85 -7.89 8.86
N ARG A 80 13.56 -8.15 7.75
CA ARG A 80 14.95 -7.71 7.47
C ARG A 80 15.91 -7.82 8.67
N GLY A 81 15.89 -8.97 9.36
CA GLY A 81 16.79 -9.26 10.48
C GLY A 81 16.35 -8.69 11.83
N CYS A 82 15.18 -8.04 11.90
CA CYS A 82 14.52 -7.69 13.14
C CYS A 82 13.45 -8.73 13.48
N SER A 83 13.39 -9.22 14.72
CA SER A 83 12.34 -10.16 15.13
C SER A 83 10.95 -9.51 15.18
N MET A 84 10.85 -8.22 15.52
CA MET A 84 9.58 -7.51 15.62
C MET A 84 9.75 -6.01 15.43
N ARG A 85 9.05 -5.46 14.43
CA ARG A 85 8.94 -4.04 14.12
C ARG A 85 7.95 -3.34 15.07
N PRO A 86 8.08 -2.02 15.29
CA PRO A 86 7.17 -1.28 16.18
C PRO A 86 5.73 -1.29 15.70
N LEU A 87 5.49 -1.31 14.38
CA LEU A 87 4.17 -1.52 13.79
C LEU A 87 4.12 -2.93 13.21
N HIS A 88 3.24 -3.80 13.73
CA HIS A 88 3.16 -5.19 13.29
C HIS A 88 1.76 -5.80 13.46
N THR A 89 1.51 -6.94 12.83
CA THR A 89 0.27 -7.73 12.98
C THR A 89 0.57 -9.11 13.57
N HIS A 90 -0.42 -9.71 14.24
CA HIS A 90 -0.39 -11.10 14.71
C HIS A 90 -1.48 -11.97 14.04
N ASP A 91 -2.37 -11.36 13.27
CA ASP A 91 -3.46 -12.02 12.57
C ASP A 91 -3.85 -11.22 11.32
N SER A 92 -4.77 -11.78 10.52
CA SER A 92 -5.21 -11.18 9.26
C SER A 92 -6.42 -10.25 9.39
N THR A 93 -6.76 -9.78 10.59
CA THR A 93 -7.94 -8.92 10.81
C THR A 93 -7.70 -7.45 10.42
N GLY A 94 -6.45 -7.10 10.09
CA GLY A 94 -6.01 -5.72 9.89
C GLY A 94 -5.69 -4.98 11.19
N LYS A 95 -5.71 -5.66 12.33
CA LYS A 95 -5.30 -5.09 13.61
C LYS A 95 -3.79 -4.89 13.67
N ILE A 96 -3.38 -3.63 13.73
CA ILE A 96 -1.98 -3.20 13.88
C ILE A 96 -1.70 -2.99 15.36
N HIS A 97 -0.61 -3.59 15.83
CA HIS A 97 0.04 -3.27 17.09
C HIS A 97 1.03 -2.14 16.85
N LEU A 98 0.94 -1.07 17.64
CA LEU A 98 1.89 0.03 17.66
C LEU A 98 2.58 0.02 19.03
N GLU A 99 3.85 -0.33 19.05
CA GLU A 99 4.63 -0.60 20.25
C GLU A 99 5.95 0.18 20.21
N PHE A 100 6.15 1.06 21.19
CA PHE A 100 7.30 1.98 21.23
C PHE A 100 8.06 1.89 22.55
N ALA A 101 9.39 1.98 22.47
CA ALA A 101 10.26 2.04 23.64
C ALA A 101 10.22 3.42 24.34
N GLU A 102 9.75 4.45 23.64
CA GLU A 102 9.63 5.83 24.13
C GLU A 102 8.18 6.31 24.03
N SER A 103 7.82 7.30 24.85
CA SER A 103 6.48 7.91 24.83
C SER A 103 6.40 9.08 23.84
N GLY A 104 5.21 9.32 23.29
CA GLY A 104 4.95 10.43 22.39
C GLY A 104 5.51 10.23 20.98
N VAL A 105 5.73 8.99 20.57
CA VAL A 105 6.14 8.67 19.20
C VAL A 105 4.94 8.86 18.27
N GLU A 106 5.05 9.79 17.33
CA GLU A 106 4.06 9.97 16.26
C GLU A 106 4.37 8.99 15.13
N ALA A 107 3.46 8.04 14.92
CA ALA A 107 3.60 7.00 13.91
C ALA A 107 2.73 7.32 12.69
N PRO A 108 3.31 7.81 11.57
CA PRO A 108 2.58 7.98 10.33
C PRO A 108 2.18 6.61 9.76
N LEU A 109 1.04 6.57 9.07
CA LEU A 109 0.48 5.35 8.51
C LEU A 109 1.42 4.70 7.50
N GLU A 110 2.20 5.49 6.74
CA GLU A 110 3.22 4.99 5.80
C GLU A 110 4.18 3.99 6.44
N ALA A 111 4.56 4.18 7.72
CA ALA A 111 5.53 3.32 8.39
C ALA A 111 5.05 1.86 8.45
N PHE A 112 3.73 1.63 8.56
CA PHE A 112 3.17 0.29 8.49
C PHE A 112 3.23 -0.31 7.08
N PHE A 113 2.87 0.47 6.07
CA PHE A 113 2.88 0.02 4.68
C PHE A 113 4.31 -0.22 4.15
N ASP A 114 5.28 0.53 4.64
CA ASP A 114 6.70 0.32 4.42
C ASP A 114 7.21 -0.98 5.02
N ILE A 115 6.70 -1.36 6.20
CA ILE A 115 6.98 -2.67 6.82
C ILE A 115 6.34 -3.79 6.03
N TRP A 116 5.12 -3.57 5.54
CA TRP A 116 4.43 -4.54 4.69
C TRP A 116 5.05 -4.66 3.28
N GLY A 117 5.74 -3.62 2.80
CA GLY A 117 6.32 -3.59 1.46
C GLY A 117 5.31 -3.19 0.38
N LYS A 118 4.25 -2.47 0.76
CA LYS A 118 3.18 -2.04 -0.14
C LYS A 118 3.24 -0.53 -0.32
N HIS A 119 3.09 -0.08 -1.55
CA HIS A 119 2.90 1.35 -1.81
C HIS A 119 1.61 1.80 -1.14
N MET A 120 1.65 2.93 -0.42
CA MET A 120 0.48 3.60 0.10
C MET A 120 0.81 5.07 0.33
N ASP A 121 0.20 5.92 -0.50
CA ASP A 121 0.20 7.37 -0.34
C ASP A 121 -1.09 7.95 -0.95
N SER A 122 -1.18 9.27 -1.00
CA SER A 122 -2.29 10.00 -1.62
C SER A 122 -2.53 9.67 -3.10
N THR A 123 -1.64 8.93 -3.78
CA THR A 123 -1.76 8.50 -5.17
C THR A 123 -2.33 7.10 -5.36
N GLY A 124 -2.41 6.28 -4.29
CA GLY A 124 -3.03 4.96 -4.36
C GLY A 124 -2.51 3.91 -3.37
N PHE A 125 -2.73 2.64 -3.72
CA PHE A 125 -2.34 1.47 -2.92
C PHE A 125 -1.80 0.35 -3.82
N ASP A 126 -0.66 -0.25 -3.45
CA ASP A 126 0.00 -1.36 -4.16
C ASP A 126 0.28 -1.06 -5.64
N ASP A 127 -0.42 -1.69 -6.60
CA ASP A 127 -0.34 -1.38 -8.03
C ASP A 127 -1.53 -0.50 -8.52
N HIS A 128 -2.49 -0.22 -7.64
CA HIS A 128 -3.68 0.56 -7.94
C HIS A 128 -3.40 2.05 -7.75
N ARG A 129 -3.41 2.82 -8.83
CA ARG A 129 -3.11 4.25 -8.87
C ARG A 129 -4.32 5.05 -9.32
N ILE A 130 -4.49 6.24 -8.76
CA ILE A 130 -5.54 7.18 -9.17
C ILE A 130 -5.36 7.51 -10.66
N ASP A 131 -6.47 7.54 -11.40
CA ASP A 131 -6.50 7.93 -12.80
C ASP A 131 -7.80 8.70 -13.13
N ALA A 132 -8.10 8.90 -14.42
CA ALA A 132 -9.28 9.63 -14.86
C ALA A 132 -10.62 8.95 -14.50
N SER A 133 -10.59 7.68 -14.12
CA SER A 133 -11.74 6.81 -13.84
C SER A 133 -11.72 6.18 -12.46
N HIS A 134 -10.65 6.36 -11.68
CA HIS A 134 -10.51 5.79 -10.34
C HIS A 134 -10.03 6.82 -9.33
N GLU A 135 -10.55 6.72 -8.11
CA GLU A 135 -10.14 7.53 -6.97
C GLU A 135 -9.70 6.65 -5.80
N PHE A 136 -8.86 7.22 -4.92
CA PHE A 136 -8.43 6.62 -3.67
C PHE A 136 -8.85 7.51 -2.51
N LEU A 137 -9.61 6.94 -1.57
CA LEU A 137 -10.23 7.66 -0.47
C LEU A 137 -9.77 7.07 0.85
N MET A 138 -9.53 7.94 1.82
CA MET A 138 -9.22 7.55 3.19
C MET A 138 -10.32 8.02 4.14
N PHE A 139 -10.73 7.12 5.03
CA PHE A 139 -11.67 7.44 6.10
C PHE A 139 -11.10 6.98 7.43
N VAL A 140 -11.37 7.76 8.47
CA VAL A 140 -10.95 7.46 9.84
C VAL A 140 -12.16 7.53 10.74
N THR A 141 -12.33 6.52 11.57
CA THR A 141 -13.34 6.45 12.61
C THR A 141 -12.63 6.27 13.95
N GLU A 142 -12.73 7.27 14.81
CA GLU A 142 -12.25 7.17 16.20
C GLU A 142 -13.18 6.26 17.02
N GLU A 143 -12.73 5.74 18.16
CA GLU A 143 -13.56 4.88 19.01
C GLU A 143 -14.84 5.61 19.46
N GLY A 144 -16.01 5.08 19.09
CA GLY A 144 -17.32 5.68 19.36
C GLY A 144 -17.61 6.96 18.55
N GLY A 145 -16.74 7.32 17.61
CA GLY A 145 -16.89 8.47 16.73
C GLY A 145 -17.62 8.16 15.43
N GLU A 146 -17.84 9.21 14.64
CA GLU A 146 -18.40 9.11 13.30
C GLU A 146 -17.28 8.92 12.26
N ARG A 147 -17.62 8.18 11.20
CA ARG A 147 -16.72 7.95 10.07
C ARG A 147 -16.46 9.25 9.32
N THR A 148 -15.21 9.69 9.29
CA THR A 148 -14.81 10.97 8.69
C THR A 148 -13.87 10.74 7.51
N GLN A 149 -14.12 11.39 6.37
CA GLN A 149 -13.17 11.39 5.26
C GLN A 149 -12.01 12.32 5.56
N VAL A 150 -10.78 11.85 5.36
CA VAL A 150 -9.55 12.62 5.55
C VAL A 150 -8.69 12.54 4.27
N SER A 151 -7.69 13.41 4.20
CA SER A 151 -6.75 13.47 3.06
C SER A 151 -5.29 13.44 3.53
N THR A 152 -5.05 12.85 4.71
CA THR A 152 -3.72 12.79 5.35
C THR A 152 -2.88 11.62 4.86
N PHE A 153 -3.50 10.52 4.44
CA PHE A 153 -2.86 9.36 3.78
C PHE A 153 -1.56 8.91 4.46
N GLU A 154 -0.43 8.97 3.76
CA GLU A 154 0.90 8.58 4.23
C GLU A 154 1.28 9.27 5.55
N GLU A 155 0.94 10.55 5.69
CA GLU A 155 1.25 11.39 6.85
C GLU A 155 0.26 11.22 8.01
N HIS A 156 -0.77 10.37 7.88
CA HIS A 156 -1.79 10.21 8.92
C HIS A 156 -1.19 9.59 10.18
N ILE A 157 -1.14 10.37 11.27
CA ILE A 157 -0.68 9.88 12.57
C ILE A 157 -1.73 8.93 13.16
N VAL A 158 -1.35 7.65 13.26
CA VAL A 158 -2.19 6.57 13.77
C VAL A 158 -2.38 6.73 15.28
N LYS A 159 -3.62 6.58 15.74
CA LYS A 159 -3.97 6.68 17.17
C LYS A 159 -4.66 5.41 17.67
N ASP A 160 -4.66 5.24 18.98
CA ASP A 160 -5.34 4.13 19.65
C ASP A 160 -6.83 4.07 19.29
N GLY A 161 -7.32 2.86 19.03
CA GLY A 161 -8.72 2.59 18.72
C GLY A 161 -9.18 3.01 17.32
N GLN A 162 -8.34 3.62 16.48
CA GLN A 162 -8.75 4.06 15.16
C GLN A 162 -9.11 2.89 14.24
N LEU A 163 -10.23 3.04 13.52
CA LEU A 163 -10.50 2.29 12.30
C LEU A 163 -10.14 3.19 11.11
N ILE A 164 -9.15 2.77 10.33
CA ILE A 164 -8.68 3.42 9.12
C ILE A 164 -9.17 2.59 7.92
N GLU A 165 -9.90 3.23 7.01
CA GLU A 165 -10.41 2.59 5.80
C GLU A 165 -9.81 3.25 4.56
N LEU A 166 -9.16 2.46 3.73
CA LEU A 166 -8.57 2.86 2.46
C LEU A 166 -9.41 2.26 1.33
N VAL A 167 -9.93 3.10 0.44
CA VAL A 167 -10.90 2.68 -0.57
C VAL A 167 -10.46 3.16 -1.94
N TYR A 168 -10.00 2.23 -2.78
CA TYR A 168 -9.77 2.47 -4.20
C TYR A 168 -11.00 2.03 -4.99
N ARG A 169 -11.61 2.93 -5.76
CA ARG A 169 -12.86 2.66 -6.49
C ARG A 169 -12.96 3.41 -7.81
N SER A 170 -13.88 2.99 -8.67
CA SER A 170 -14.24 3.74 -9.87
C SER A 170 -15.03 5.00 -9.54
N ILE A 171 -14.79 6.07 -10.29
CA ILE A 171 -15.56 7.31 -10.29
C ILE A 171 -16.77 7.08 -11.21
N GLU A 172 -17.99 7.10 -10.64
CA GLU A 172 -19.25 7.05 -11.40
C GLU A 172 -19.65 8.41 -11.98
#